data_AF-A0A8S1ALP7-F1
#
_entry.id   AF-A0A8S1ALP7-F1
#
_cell.length_a   1.000
_cell.length_b   1.000
_cell.length_c   1.000
_cell.angle_alpha   90.00
_cell.angle_beta   90.00
_cell.angle_gamma   90.00
#
_symmetry.space_group_name_H-M   'P 1'
#
loop_
_entity.id
_entity.type
_entity.pdbx_description
1 polymer ?
#
loop_
_entity_poly.entity_id
_entity_poly.type
_entity_poly.pdbx_seq_one_letter_code
_entity_poly.pdbx_strand_id
1 'polypeptide(L)'
;MNTNKNIDSKAPWWFYHRQKKYKQRNFLSMEMIIRKSIIETLKEFWHTTSIGGIKQIRNSENSKFERVCYIAIFCITFTTACLFLRYTWDSTFTTPLIVTAESFTYPIKDIDFPAVALCNFNRISKKALEEYSLLAMKKSLKSGRRNVTLIQLRDYLQSYGKLIDYLYDGNLQRIIDDALLDELEINIPNLMQKLSPRCDEMLIKCKWAGREVNCSEIFHTRRTGLGHCCAFNYVLDMNSADRPSKTIAPVKRQKVPGPHDGLLVIADPMPEDDVYQKAKRNGFQVLIYDPRQFPEMSGGKAQYRIAQPNQVDVLQIKSIKQYAAPEVHNYPRSTRKCLFQNELKKSFNNMYSYSACLVKCRIETIKSLCKCIPFFYPSKIDNNTKICTLGHLRCLDKFHG
;
A
#
# COMPACT_ATOMS: atom_id res chain seq x y z
N MET A 1 -108.93 44.24 -17.79
CA MET A 1 -110.12 43.48 -17.35
C MET A 1 -109.94 43.11 -15.89
N ASN A 2 -110.96 43.42 -15.10
CA ASN A 2 -111.14 43.00 -13.71
C ASN A 2 -110.82 41.52 -13.48
N THR A 3 -110.23 41.19 -12.34
CA THR A 3 -110.85 40.45 -11.22
C THR A 3 -109.72 40.01 -10.27
N ASN A 4 -109.58 40.63 -9.10
CA ASN A 4 -110.26 40.41 -7.83
C ASN A 4 -109.77 39.18 -7.04
N LYS A 5 -109.48 39.44 -5.76
CA LYS A 5 -109.19 38.55 -4.63
C LYS A 5 -107.82 37.87 -4.58
N ASN A 6 -107.03 38.26 -3.58
CA ASN A 6 -106.57 37.28 -2.60
C ASN A 6 -106.38 37.94 -1.22
N ILE A 7 -107.20 37.46 -0.28
CA ILE A 7 -106.91 37.46 1.14
C ILE A 7 -105.86 36.36 1.33
N ASP A 8 -104.69 36.65 1.89
CA ASP A 8 -104.30 35.99 3.14
C ASP A 8 -103.03 36.54 3.81
N SER A 9 -103.26 36.92 5.08
CA SER A 9 -102.44 36.79 6.29
C SER A 9 -100.89 36.84 6.28
N LYS A 10 -100.40 37.89 6.98
CA LYS A 10 -99.33 37.90 8.01
C LYS A 10 -97.95 37.30 7.67
N ALA A 11 -97.07 38.13 7.13
CA ALA A 11 -95.63 37.96 7.34
C ALA A 11 -95.24 38.47 8.76
N PRO A 12 -94.51 37.68 9.58
CA PRO A 12 -94.08 38.13 10.90
C PRO A 12 -93.04 39.25 10.86
N TRP A 13 -93.01 40.12 11.87
CA TRP A 13 -92.16 41.32 11.92
C TRP A 13 -90.64 41.06 11.78
N TRP A 14 -90.16 39.84 12.09
CA TRP A 14 -88.76 39.46 11.92
C TRP A 14 -88.35 39.26 10.45
N PHE A 15 -89.30 39.13 9.50
CA PHE A 15 -88.99 38.95 8.08
C PHE A 15 -88.38 40.22 7.48
N TYR A 16 -88.83 41.41 7.88
CA TYR A 16 -88.24 42.70 7.49
C TYR A 16 -86.97 43.03 8.28
N HIS A 17 -86.81 42.49 9.49
CA HIS A 17 -85.62 42.73 10.31
C HIS A 17 -84.42 41.86 9.90
N ARG A 18 -84.64 40.75 9.17
CA ARG A 18 -83.58 39.85 8.69
C ARG A 18 -82.81 40.38 7.47
N GLN A 19 -83.35 41.34 6.73
CA GLN A 19 -82.70 41.93 5.54
C GLN A 19 -81.77 43.12 5.85
N LYS A 20 -81.66 43.55 7.11
CA LYS A 20 -80.86 44.75 7.48
C LYS A 20 -79.64 44.45 8.36
N LYS A 21 -78.93 43.34 8.17
CA LYS A 21 -77.57 43.18 8.77
C LYS A 21 -76.67 42.05 8.23
N TYR A 22 -76.63 41.85 6.92
CA TYR A 22 -75.42 41.28 6.31
C TYR A 22 -74.89 42.27 5.28
N LYS A 23 -74.09 43.24 5.77
CA LYS A 23 -73.08 43.88 4.91
C LYS A 23 -72.31 42.75 4.26
N GLN A 24 -72.24 42.74 2.92
CA GLN A 24 -71.32 41.89 2.17
C GLN A 24 -69.96 41.96 2.85
N ARG A 25 -69.57 40.89 3.55
CA ARG A 25 -68.17 40.66 3.87
C ARG A 25 -67.54 40.38 2.52
N ASN A 26 -66.76 41.33 2.02
CA ASN A 26 -65.86 41.13 0.90
C ASN A 26 -65.31 39.71 1.01
N PHE A 27 -65.51 38.88 -0.02
CA PHE A 27 -64.80 37.61 -0.14
C PHE A 27 -63.32 37.97 -0.12
N LEU A 28 -62.69 37.88 1.05
CA LEU A 28 -61.25 38.05 1.17
C LEU A 28 -60.67 36.95 0.30
N SER A 29 -60.01 37.33 -0.80
CA SER A 29 -59.27 36.40 -1.63
C SER A 29 -58.38 35.53 -0.74
N MET A 30 -58.21 34.24 -1.05
CA MET A 30 -57.29 33.37 -0.32
C MET A 30 -55.90 34.01 -0.17
N GLU A 31 -55.49 34.81 -1.15
CA GLU A 31 -54.28 35.63 -1.11
C GLU A 31 -54.29 36.65 0.04
N MET A 32 -55.41 37.33 0.28
CA MET A 32 -55.56 38.28 1.40
C MET A 32 -55.54 37.57 2.76
N ILE A 33 -56.14 36.38 2.84
CA ILE A 33 -56.13 35.57 4.07
C ILE A 33 -54.72 35.06 4.36
N ILE A 34 -54.04 34.51 3.35
CA ILE A 34 -52.66 34.04 3.46
C ILE A 34 -51.73 35.21 3.82
N ARG A 35 -51.85 36.36 3.14
CA ARG A 35 -51.04 37.55 3.44
C ARG A 35 -51.25 38.04 4.87
N LYS A 36 -52.50 38.09 5.33
CA LYS A 36 -52.82 38.51 6.69
C LYS A 36 -52.26 37.51 7.72
N SER A 37 -52.43 36.22 7.47
CA SER A 37 -51.88 35.15 8.32
C SER A 37 -50.34 35.19 8.38
N ILE A 38 -49.66 35.40 7.25
CA ILE A 38 -48.20 35.57 7.19
C ILE A 38 -47.76 36.79 8.00
N ILE A 39 -48.47 37.91 7.90
CA ILE A 39 -48.14 39.11 8.67
C ILE A 39 -48.33 38.88 10.18
N GLU A 40 -49.41 38.22 10.58
CA GLU A 40 -49.68 37.92 11.99
C GLU A 40 -48.65 36.94 12.57
N THR A 41 -48.33 35.87 11.82
CA THR A 41 -47.29 34.90 12.21
C THR A 41 -45.89 35.52 12.24
N LEU A 42 -45.53 36.40 11.30
CA LEU A 42 -44.25 37.12 11.34
C LEU A 42 -44.16 38.07 12.54
N LYS A 43 -45.25 38.76 12.88
CA LYS A 43 -45.30 39.61 14.08
C LYS A 43 -45.07 38.78 15.33
N GLU A 44 -45.79 37.67 15.46
CA GLU A 44 -45.67 36.75 16.60
C GLU A 44 -44.28 36.12 16.68
N PHE A 45 -43.71 35.70 15.55
CA PHE A 45 -42.33 35.22 15.44
C PHE A 45 -41.36 36.28 15.99
N TRP A 46 -41.47 37.53 15.53
CA TRP A 46 -40.60 38.62 16.01
C TRP A 46 -40.76 38.91 17.53
N HIS A 47 -41.90 38.55 18.15
CA HIS A 47 -42.09 38.64 19.61
C HIS A 47 -41.48 37.47 20.38
N THR A 48 -41.45 36.29 19.79
CA THR A 48 -41.15 35.04 20.50
C THR A 48 -39.80 34.44 20.14
N THR A 49 -39.10 34.96 19.11
CA THR A 49 -37.82 34.40 18.67
C THR A 49 -36.77 34.36 19.76
N SER A 50 -35.98 33.28 19.78
CA SER A 50 -34.75 33.14 20.56
C SER A 50 -33.52 33.72 19.83
N ILE A 51 -33.67 34.14 18.57
CA ILE A 51 -32.58 34.69 17.76
C ILE A 51 -32.10 36.02 18.36
N GLY A 52 -30.84 36.04 18.80
CA GLY A 52 -30.19 37.23 19.36
C GLY A 52 -30.21 38.41 18.38
N GLY A 53 -30.41 39.62 18.90
CA GLY A 53 -30.45 40.86 18.10
C GLY A 53 -31.83 41.27 17.59
N ILE A 54 -32.71 40.33 17.21
CA ILE A 54 -34.04 40.66 16.63
C ILE A 54 -34.95 41.39 17.63
N LYS A 55 -34.88 41.05 18.92
CA LYS A 55 -35.63 41.75 19.98
C LYS A 55 -35.20 43.22 20.14
N GLN A 56 -33.90 43.51 20.00
CA GLN A 56 -33.34 44.86 20.17
C GLN A 56 -33.59 45.77 18.96
N ILE A 57 -33.67 45.18 17.76
CA ILE A 57 -34.01 45.88 16.52
C ILE A 57 -35.43 46.46 16.58
N ARG A 58 -36.34 45.79 17.30
CA ARG A 58 -37.76 46.17 17.38
C ARG A 58 -38.15 46.87 18.67
N ASN A 59 -37.28 46.97 19.67
CA ASN A 59 -37.63 47.65 20.92
C ASN A 59 -37.99 49.13 20.63
N SER A 60 -39.22 49.54 20.97
CA SER A 60 -39.74 50.88 20.68
C SER A 60 -39.02 51.98 21.44
N GLU A 61 -38.33 51.63 22.52
CA GLU A 61 -37.58 52.53 23.41
C GLU A 61 -36.22 52.94 22.84
N ASN A 62 -35.64 52.14 21.95
CA ASN A 62 -34.32 52.42 21.35
C ASN A 62 -34.42 53.49 20.26
N SER A 63 -33.40 54.35 20.17
CA SER A 63 -33.29 55.39 19.14
C SER A 63 -33.21 54.79 17.73
N LYS A 64 -33.66 55.55 16.71
CA LYS A 64 -33.58 55.12 15.31
C LYS A 64 -32.13 54.76 14.91
N PHE A 65 -31.15 55.47 15.45
CA PHE A 65 -29.72 55.19 15.21
C PHE A 65 -29.29 53.84 15.80
N GLU A 66 -29.66 53.55 17.05
CA GLU A 66 -29.33 52.28 17.72
C GLU A 66 -29.93 51.09 16.97
N ARG A 67 -31.16 51.22 16.46
CA ARG A 67 -31.80 50.17 15.65
C ARG A 67 -31.02 49.89 14.36
N VAL A 68 -30.49 50.92 13.69
CA VAL A 68 -29.63 50.75 12.51
C VAL A 68 -28.32 50.05 12.89
N CYS A 69 -27.71 50.40 14.02
CA CYS A 69 -26.52 49.69 14.53
C CYS A 69 -26.80 48.21 14.83
N TYR A 70 -27.92 47.88 15.48
CA TYR A 70 -28.31 46.49 15.73
C TYR A 70 -28.59 45.70 14.44
N ILE A 71 -29.21 46.33 13.43
CA ILE A 71 -29.40 45.73 12.11
C ILE A 71 -28.04 45.47 11.44
N ALA A 72 -27.10 46.42 11.50
CA ALA A 72 -25.77 46.27 10.93
C ALA A 72 -25.00 45.11 11.60
N ILE A 73 -25.03 45.02 12.93
CA ILE A 73 -24.41 43.93 13.70
C ILE A 73 -25.05 42.58 13.33
N PHE A 74 -26.37 42.52 13.18
CA PHE A 74 -27.07 41.31 12.76
C PHE A 74 -26.69 40.87 11.34
N CYS A 75 -26.58 41.81 10.39
CA CYS A 75 -26.14 41.51 9.04
C CYS A 75 -24.67 41.03 8.99
N ILE A 76 -23.78 41.65 9.78
CA ILE A 76 -22.38 41.25 9.86
C ILE A 76 -22.24 39.85 10.47
N THR A 77 -22.96 39.58 11.57
CA THR A 77 -22.95 38.25 12.22
C THR A 77 -23.55 37.17 11.32
N PHE A 78 -24.62 37.47 10.58
CA PHE A 78 -25.19 36.53 9.61
C PHE A 78 -24.24 36.26 8.43
N THR A 79 -23.59 37.30 7.91
CA THR A 79 -22.64 37.16 6.80
C THR A 79 -21.42 36.35 7.21
N THR A 80 -20.84 36.63 8.37
CA THR A 80 -19.70 35.88 8.92
C THR A 80 -20.07 34.42 9.21
N ALA A 81 -21.26 34.16 9.75
CA ALA A 81 -21.76 32.79 9.94
C ALA A 81 -21.91 32.05 8.60
N CYS A 82 -22.47 32.68 7.57
CA CYS A 82 -22.56 32.09 6.23
C CYS A 82 -21.19 31.78 5.63
N LEU A 83 -20.23 32.69 5.77
CA LEU A 83 -18.85 32.48 5.32
C LEU A 83 -18.20 31.32 6.06
N PHE A 84 -18.39 31.23 7.38
CA PHE A 84 -17.87 30.13 8.19
C PHE A 84 -18.49 28.78 7.84
N LEU A 85 -19.81 28.75 7.61
CA LEU A 85 -20.51 27.55 7.15
C LEU A 85 -20.01 27.10 5.77
N ARG A 86 -19.79 28.03 4.83
CA ARG A 86 -19.19 27.70 3.53
C ARG A 86 -17.76 27.16 3.67
N TYR A 87 -16.95 27.82 4.51
CA TYR A 87 -15.57 27.40 4.75
C TYR A 87 -15.50 25.99 5.37
N THR A 88 -16.28 25.72 6.40
CA THR A 88 -16.33 24.41 7.06
C THR A 88 -16.91 23.33 6.16
N TRP A 89 -17.94 23.65 5.37
CA TRP A 89 -18.48 22.75 4.36
C TRP A 89 -17.38 22.36 3.37
N ASP A 90 -16.75 23.33 2.71
CA ASP A 90 -15.70 23.08 1.72
C ASP A 90 -14.51 22.30 2.32
N SER A 91 -14.05 22.67 3.52
CA SER A 91 -12.98 21.95 4.22
C SER A 91 -13.32 20.49 4.51
N THR A 92 -14.58 20.21 4.88
CA THR A 92 -15.03 18.84 5.19
C THR A 92 -15.13 17.99 3.91
N PHE A 93 -15.65 18.56 2.82
CA PHE A 93 -15.78 17.84 1.54
C PHE A 93 -14.45 17.65 0.82
N THR A 94 -13.48 18.54 1.04
CA THR A 94 -12.14 18.41 0.45
C THR A 94 -11.25 17.40 1.18
N THR A 95 -11.50 17.11 2.46
CA THR A 95 -10.70 16.17 3.28
C THR A 95 -11.56 15.17 4.08
N PRO A 96 -12.29 14.25 3.41
CA PRO A 96 -13.26 13.38 4.08
C PRO A 96 -12.64 12.20 4.85
N LEU A 97 -11.32 12.03 4.84
CA LEU A 97 -10.64 10.88 5.41
C LEU A 97 -9.81 11.27 6.62
N ILE A 98 -10.07 10.60 7.74
CA ILE A 98 -9.31 10.74 8.98
C ILE A 98 -8.71 9.38 9.38
N VAL A 99 -7.55 9.41 10.03
CA VAL A 99 -6.90 8.22 10.60
C VAL A 99 -7.07 8.27 12.10
N THR A 100 -7.76 7.27 12.66
CA THR A 100 -7.98 7.14 14.10
C THR A 100 -7.40 5.83 14.60
N ALA A 101 -6.95 5.81 15.86
CA ALA A 101 -6.50 4.59 16.51
C ALA A 101 -7.73 3.81 17.00
N GLU A 102 -7.91 2.58 16.49
CA GLU A 102 -8.97 1.69 16.97
C GLU A 102 -8.56 1.03 18.30
N SER A 103 -7.33 0.50 18.39
CA SER A 103 -6.85 -0.17 19.59
C SER A 103 -5.33 -0.10 19.71
N PHE A 104 -4.84 0.07 20.94
CA PHE A 104 -3.41 -0.05 21.29
C PHE A 104 -3.04 -1.45 21.82
N THR A 105 -4.03 -2.28 22.12
CA THR A 105 -3.89 -3.62 22.73
C THR A 105 -4.32 -4.74 21.78
N TYR A 106 -4.10 -4.54 20.47
CA TYR A 106 -4.46 -5.55 19.47
C TYR A 106 -3.70 -6.86 19.71
N PRO A 107 -4.38 -8.02 19.74
CA PRO A 107 -3.76 -9.29 20.11
C PRO A 107 -2.74 -9.75 19.05
N ILE A 108 -1.55 -10.16 19.51
CA ILE A 108 -0.41 -10.52 18.63
C ILE A 108 -0.73 -11.73 17.74
N LYS A 109 -1.61 -12.65 18.20
CA LYS A 109 -2.08 -13.81 17.43
C LYS A 109 -2.74 -13.45 16.09
N ASP A 110 -3.27 -12.22 15.97
CA ASP A 110 -3.97 -11.72 14.78
C ASP A 110 -3.08 -10.80 13.92
N ILE A 111 -1.80 -10.72 14.26
CA ILE A 111 -0.76 -10.02 13.52
C ILE A 111 0.14 -11.06 12.83
N ASP A 112 0.33 -10.85 11.54
CA ASP A 112 1.26 -11.63 10.73
C ASP A 112 2.70 -11.39 11.21
N PHE A 113 3.45 -12.46 11.51
CA PHE A 113 4.88 -12.31 11.79
C PHE A 113 5.59 -11.93 10.48
N PRO A 114 6.59 -11.03 10.47
CA PRO A 114 7.23 -10.63 9.22
C PRO A 114 8.01 -11.79 8.58
N ALA A 115 8.33 -11.65 7.31
CA ALA A 115 9.37 -12.45 6.69
C ALA A 115 10.74 -11.94 7.11
N VAL A 116 11.66 -12.87 7.37
CA VAL A 116 13.05 -12.56 7.73
C VAL A 116 13.97 -13.30 6.76
N ALA A 117 14.73 -12.56 5.95
CA ALA A 117 15.70 -13.15 5.04
C ALA A 117 17.12 -12.86 5.50
N LEU A 118 17.93 -13.91 5.62
CA LEU A 118 19.35 -13.88 5.94
C LEU A 118 20.15 -14.08 4.65
N CYS A 119 20.87 -13.05 4.23
CA CYS A 119 21.72 -13.07 3.04
C CYS A 119 23.19 -12.98 3.48
N ASN A 120 24.01 -13.98 3.19
CA ASN A 120 25.45 -13.89 3.44
C ASN A 120 26.07 -12.75 2.60
N PHE A 121 27.02 -11.99 3.15
CA PHE A 121 27.77 -10.99 2.39
C PHE A 121 28.51 -11.61 1.19
N ASN A 122 28.93 -12.86 1.33
CA ASN A 122 29.38 -13.67 0.22
C ASN A 122 28.20 -14.18 -0.61
N ARG A 123 28.21 -13.88 -1.90
CA ARG A 123 27.15 -14.28 -2.84
C ARG A 123 27.45 -15.58 -3.57
N ILE A 124 28.72 -15.96 -3.63
CA ILE A 124 29.20 -17.15 -4.34
C ILE A 124 30.08 -17.95 -3.40
N SER A 125 29.61 -19.14 -3.05
CA SER A 125 30.36 -20.12 -2.27
C SER A 125 31.54 -20.65 -3.09
N LYS A 126 32.72 -20.71 -2.49
CA LYS A 126 33.93 -21.29 -3.08
C LYS A 126 33.75 -22.77 -3.33
N LYS A 127 33.24 -23.51 -2.36
CA LYS A 127 32.94 -24.94 -2.49
C LYS A 127 31.95 -25.20 -3.63
N ALA A 128 30.87 -24.43 -3.69
CA ALA A 128 29.86 -24.58 -4.74
C ALA A 128 30.42 -24.23 -6.14
N LEU A 129 31.25 -23.19 -6.21
CA LEU A 129 31.94 -22.80 -7.43
C LEU A 129 32.88 -23.90 -7.92
N GLU A 130 33.67 -24.49 -7.03
CA GLU A 130 34.58 -25.58 -7.34
C GLU A 130 33.82 -26.81 -7.84
N GLU A 131 32.78 -27.24 -7.12
CA GLU A 131 31.93 -28.38 -7.50
C GLU A 131 31.28 -28.16 -8.88
N TYR A 132 30.65 -27.00 -9.08
CA TYR A 132 29.98 -26.68 -10.33
C TYR A 132 30.97 -26.57 -11.51
N SER A 133 32.14 -25.96 -11.29
CA SER A 133 33.19 -25.84 -12.33
C SER A 133 33.68 -27.21 -12.81
N LEU A 134 33.86 -28.17 -11.90
CA LEU A 134 34.25 -29.54 -12.24
C LEU A 134 33.17 -30.27 -13.03
N LEU A 135 31.90 -30.11 -12.64
CA LEU A 135 30.76 -30.69 -13.35
C LEU A 135 30.63 -30.11 -14.78
N ALA A 136 30.74 -28.79 -14.91
CA ALA A 136 30.68 -28.11 -16.19
C ALA A 136 31.85 -28.49 -17.11
N MET A 137 33.07 -28.60 -16.57
CA MET A 137 34.24 -29.03 -17.34
C MET A 137 34.12 -30.48 -17.83
N LYS A 138 33.58 -31.39 -17.00
CA LYS A 138 33.27 -32.78 -17.41
C LYS A 138 32.25 -32.82 -18.54
N LYS A 139 31.22 -31.95 -18.52
CA LYS A 139 30.22 -31.84 -19.60
C LYS A 139 30.89 -31.33 -20.90
N SER A 140 31.71 -30.28 -20.81
CA SER A 140 32.44 -29.72 -21.95
C SER A 140 33.39 -30.73 -22.62
N LEU A 141 34.10 -31.54 -21.83
CA LEU A 141 35.00 -32.57 -22.37
C LEU A 141 34.27 -33.65 -23.15
N LYS A 142 33.06 -34.03 -22.72
CA LYS A 142 32.22 -35.00 -23.44
C LYS A 142 31.72 -34.45 -24.78
N SER A 143 31.53 -33.14 -24.88
CA SER A 143 31.15 -32.44 -26.13
C SER A 143 32.30 -32.23 -27.11
N GLY A 144 33.56 -32.54 -26.75
CA GLY A 144 34.70 -32.48 -27.67
C GLY A 144 35.38 -31.12 -27.85
N ARG A 145 35.03 -30.09 -27.04
CA ARG A 145 35.73 -28.78 -27.03
C ARG A 145 36.80 -28.72 -25.92
N ARG A 146 38.01 -28.25 -26.26
CA ARG A 146 39.19 -28.22 -25.36
C ARG A 146 39.74 -26.82 -25.05
N ASN A 147 39.00 -25.74 -25.34
CA ASN A 147 39.61 -24.41 -25.37
C ASN A 147 39.55 -23.62 -24.05
N VAL A 148 39.01 -24.19 -22.95
CA VAL A 148 38.83 -23.46 -21.68
C VAL A 148 39.47 -24.20 -20.51
N THR A 149 40.30 -23.49 -19.75
CA THR A 149 40.91 -24.00 -18.51
C THR A 149 39.94 -23.91 -17.33
N LEU A 150 40.14 -24.76 -16.31
CA LEU A 150 39.32 -24.73 -15.10
C LEU A 150 39.37 -23.38 -14.37
N ILE A 151 40.52 -22.70 -14.43
CA ILE A 151 40.72 -21.37 -13.83
C ILE A 151 39.86 -20.34 -14.55
N GLN A 152 39.94 -20.27 -15.88
CA GLN A 152 39.11 -19.36 -16.69
C GLN A 152 37.62 -19.58 -16.46
N LEU A 153 37.19 -20.85 -16.34
CA LEU A 153 35.79 -21.18 -16.07
C LEU A 153 35.35 -20.68 -14.68
N ARG A 154 36.20 -20.78 -13.66
CA ARG A 154 35.91 -20.30 -12.31
C ARG A 154 35.80 -18.77 -12.28
N ASP A 155 36.76 -18.06 -12.88
CA ASP A 155 36.75 -16.59 -12.97
C ASP A 155 35.49 -16.09 -13.69
N TYR A 156 35.08 -16.83 -14.72
CA TYR A 156 33.85 -16.56 -15.46
C TYR A 156 32.59 -16.77 -14.63
N LEU A 157 32.48 -17.90 -13.92
CA LEU A 157 31.35 -18.19 -13.03
C LEU A 157 31.28 -17.19 -11.86
N GLN A 158 32.43 -16.79 -11.29
CA GLN A 158 32.51 -15.75 -10.28
C GLN A 158 31.97 -14.40 -10.80
N SER A 159 32.20 -14.09 -12.08
CA SER A 159 31.72 -12.85 -12.68
C SER A 159 30.19 -12.72 -12.68
N TYR A 160 29.44 -13.82 -12.57
CA TYR A 160 27.98 -13.76 -12.40
C TYR A 160 27.54 -13.07 -11.10
N GLY A 161 28.40 -13.00 -10.08
CA GLY A 161 28.14 -12.20 -8.88
C GLY A 161 27.88 -10.73 -9.21
N LYS A 162 28.51 -10.20 -10.29
CA LYS A 162 28.33 -8.84 -10.77
C LYS A 162 26.89 -8.55 -11.24
N LEU A 163 26.08 -9.57 -11.57
CA LEU A 163 24.66 -9.38 -11.92
C LEU A 163 23.77 -9.02 -10.73
N ILE A 164 24.27 -9.17 -9.49
CA ILE A 164 23.54 -8.74 -8.29
C ILE A 164 23.77 -7.24 -8.05
N ASP A 165 25.01 -6.79 -8.19
CA ASP A 165 25.41 -5.41 -7.87
C ASP A 165 25.46 -4.49 -9.10
N TYR A 166 25.22 -5.05 -10.28
CA TYR A 166 25.35 -4.42 -11.60
C TYR A 166 26.70 -3.76 -11.87
N LEU A 167 27.77 -4.25 -11.25
CA LEU A 167 29.11 -3.72 -11.43
C LEU A 167 29.64 -4.05 -12.82
N TYR A 168 29.77 -3.04 -13.67
CA TYR A 168 30.44 -3.17 -14.96
C TYR A 168 31.95 -3.00 -14.82
N ASP A 169 32.70 -3.86 -15.50
CA ASP A 169 34.15 -3.79 -15.58
C ASP A 169 34.54 -3.91 -17.06
N GLY A 170 35.24 -2.90 -17.59
CA GLY A 170 35.62 -2.86 -19.02
C GLY A 170 36.49 -4.05 -19.45
N ASN A 171 37.14 -4.73 -18.50
CA ASN A 171 37.95 -5.92 -18.77
C ASN A 171 37.14 -7.22 -18.87
N LEU A 172 35.84 -7.21 -18.55
CA LEU A 172 34.97 -8.39 -18.56
C LEU A 172 34.78 -8.98 -19.97
N GLN A 173 35.11 -8.20 -21.01
CA GLN A 173 34.74 -8.46 -22.39
C GLN A 173 35.63 -9.47 -23.13
N ARG A 174 36.53 -10.18 -22.44
CA ARG A 174 37.55 -11.04 -23.09
C ARG A 174 37.59 -12.51 -22.69
N ILE A 175 36.75 -12.99 -21.76
CA ILE A 175 37.11 -14.25 -21.09
C ILE A 175 36.48 -15.51 -21.70
N ILE A 176 35.24 -15.50 -22.23
CA ILE A 176 34.66 -16.74 -22.80
C ILE A 176 33.71 -16.44 -23.98
N ASP A 177 33.89 -17.18 -25.08
CA ASP A 177 33.00 -17.22 -26.25
C ASP A 177 31.54 -17.52 -25.84
N ASP A 178 30.59 -16.75 -26.39
CA ASP A 178 29.13 -17.00 -26.27
C ASP A 178 28.75 -18.47 -26.60
N ALA A 179 29.60 -19.18 -27.36
CA ALA A 179 29.46 -20.59 -27.70
C ALA A 179 29.54 -21.59 -26.52
N LEU A 180 30.18 -21.25 -25.39
CA LEU A 180 30.20 -22.10 -24.19
C LEU A 180 28.89 -21.96 -23.39
N LEU A 181 28.27 -20.78 -23.44
CA LEU A 181 27.03 -20.48 -22.74
C LEU A 181 25.83 -21.20 -23.34
N ASP A 182 25.77 -21.26 -24.66
CA ASP A 182 24.71 -21.93 -25.40
C ASP A 182 24.71 -23.45 -25.17
N GLU A 183 25.87 -24.05 -24.86
CA GLU A 183 26.02 -25.50 -24.65
C GLU A 183 25.79 -25.95 -23.20
N LEU A 184 25.96 -25.03 -22.25
CA LEU A 184 25.68 -25.27 -20.84
C LEU A 184 24.19 -25.09 -20.48
N GLU A 185 23.35 -24.62 -21.41
CA GLU A 185 21.91 -24.36 -21.20
C GLU A 185 21.66 -23.61 -19.88
N ILE A 186 22.46 -22.55 -19.63
CA ILE A 186 22.53 -21.93 -18.32
C ILE A 186 21.25 -21.14 -18.03
N ASN A 187 20.38 -21.74 -17.22
CA ASN A 187 19.33 -21.00 -16.52
C ASN A 187 19.97 -20.19 -15.38
N ILE A 188 20.23 -18.90 -15.61
CA ILE A 188 20.94 -18.00 -14.68
C ILE A 188 20.37 -18.04 -13.25
N PRO A 189 19.05 -17.94 -13.01
CA PRO A 189 18.46 -18.14 -11.69
C PRO A 189 18.92 -19.43 -11.00
N ASN A 190 18.87 -20.56 -11.70
CA ASN A 190 19.29 -21.86 -11.15
C ASN A 190 20.81 -21.93 -10.92
N LEU A 191 21.60 -21.36 -11.84
CA LEU A 191 23.04 -21.25 -11.66
C LEU A 191 23.37 -20.44 -10.41
N MET A 192 22.79 -19.25 -10.27
CA MET A 192 23.02 -18.37 -9.13
C MET A 192 22.51 -18.98 -7.82
N GLN A 193 21.51 -19.85 -7.85
CA GLN A 193 21.08 -20.60 -6.68
C GLN A 193 22.11 -21.68 -6.30
N LYS A 194 22.63 -22.42 -7.29
CA LYS A 194 23.66 -23.44 -7.06
C LYS A 194 24.97 -22.86 -6.56
N LEU A 195 25.36 -21.69 -7.07
CA LEU A 195 26.58 -21.01 -6.63
C LEU A 195 26.42 -20.30 -5.28
N SER A 196 25.20 -20.03 -4.83
CA SER A 196 24.98 -19.34 -3.56
C SER A 196 25.28 -20.23 -2.35
N PRO A 197 25.74 -19.65 -1.23
CA PRO A 197 25.90 -20.39 0.02
C PRO A 197 24.61 -21.08 0.45
N ARG A 198 24.74 -22.34 0.90
CA ARG A 198 23.61 -23.20 1.26
C ARG A 198 23.05 -22.87 2.63
N CYS A 199 21.71 -22.80 2.73
CA CYS A 199 21.04 -22.44 3.98
C CYS A 199 21.20 -23.51 5.07
N ASP A 200 21.25 -24.78 4.68
CA ASP A 200 21.46 -25.91 5.59
C ASP A 200 22.88 -25.98 6.16
N GLU A 201 23.84 -25.32 5.52
CA GLU A 201 25.22 -25.21 6.01
C GLU A 201 25.42 -23.97 6.89
N MET A 202 24.88 -22.82 6.46
CA MET A 202 25.02 -21.56 7.21
C MET A 202 24.16 -21.49 8.47
N LEU A 203 22.99 -22.13 8.49
CA LEU A 203 22.05 -22.03 9.61
C LEU A 203 22.23 -23.22 10.55
N ILE A 204 22.97 -23.00 11.64
CA ILE A 204 23.34 -24.06 12.59
C ILE A 204 22.14 -24.45 13.48
N LYS A 205 21.44 -23.46 14.04
CA LYS A 205 20.39 -23.71 15.03
C LYS A 205 19.26 -22.70 14.90
N CYS A 206 18.02 -23.20 14.90
CA CYS A 206 16.83 -22.37 14.77
C CYS A 206 15.85 -22.66 15.91
N LYS A 207 15.26 -21.60 16.46
CA LYS A 207 14.08 -21.69 17.33
C LYS A 207 12.98 -20.78 16.83
N TRP A 208 11.75 -21.26 16.94
CA TRP A 208 10.55 -20.53 16.57
C TRP A 208 9.45 -20.81 17.59
N ALA A 209 8.75 -19.78 18.07
CA ALA A 209 7.66 -19.93 19.05
C ALA A 209 8.12 -20.69 20.32
N GLY A 210 9.34 -20.40 20.80
CA GLY A 210 9.93 -21.02 21.99
C GLY A 210 10.43 -22.46 21.79
N ARG A 211 10.29 -23.03 20.59
CA ARG A 211 10.65 -24.42 20.29
C ARG A 211 11.83 -24.49 19.34
N GLU A 212 12.73 -25.41 19.61
CA GLU A 212 13.80 -25.76 18.69
C GLU A 212 13.22 -26.53 17.50
N VAL A 213 13.59 -26.10 16.29
CA VAL A 213 13.08 -26.63 15.03
C VAL A 213 14.24 -26.76 14.05
N ASN A 214 14.12 -27.68 13.11
CA ASN A 214 15.13 -27.82 12.05
C ASN A 214 15.11 -26.56 11.16
N CYS A 215 16.28 -25.95 10.95
CA CYS A 215 16.40 -24.76 10.11
C CYS A 215 15.89 -24.99 8.69
N SER A 216 16.15 -26.17 8.11
CA SER A 216 15.73 -26.50 6.73
C SER A 216 14.21 -26.64 6.56
N GLU A 217 13.45 -26.80 7.65
CA GLU A 217 11.99 -26.87 7.60
C GLU A 217 11.33 -25.49 7.57
N ILE A 218 11.99 -24.47 8.13
CA ILE A 218 11.41 -23.14 8.30
C ILE A 218 12.08 -22.06 7.43
N PHE A 219 13.32 -22.30 7.00
CA PHE A 219 14.06 -21.45 6.08
C PHE A 219 14.14 -22.12 4.70
N HIS A 220 13.86 -21.33 3.67
CA HIS A 220 14.02 -21.76 2.29
C HIS A 220 14.83 -20.73 1.51
N THR A 221 15.61 -21.22 0.55
CA THR A 221 16.32 -20.36 -0.39
C THR A 221 15.31 -19.60 -1.24
N ARG A 222 15.32 -18.27 -1.16
CA ARG A 222 14.43 -17.38 -1.89
C ARG A 222 15.22 -16.26 -2.56
N ARG A 223 14.71 -15.80 -3.70
CA ARG A 223 15.27 -14.67 -4.43
C ARG A 223 14.85 -13.35 -3.77
N THR A 224 15.79 -12.44 -3.62
CA THR A 224 15.62 -11.08 -3.07
C THR A 224 16.46 -10.11 -3.91
N GLY A 225 16.34 -8.79 -3.67
CA GLY A 225 17.23 -7.81 -4.31
C GLY A 225 18.73 -8.01 -4.02
N LEU A 226 19.08 -8.87 -3.06
CA LEU A 226 20.46 -9.22 -2.70
C LEU A 226 20.93 -10.56 -3.30
N GLY A 227 20.12 -11.20 -4.16
CA GLY A 227 20.36 -12.53 -4.69
C GLY A 227 19.58 -13.62 -3.94
N HIS A 228 20.16 -14.81 -3.81
CA HIS A 228 19.57 -15.93 -3.09
C HIS A 228 19.87 -15.84 -1.60
N CYS A 229 18.82 -15.83 -0.77
CA CYS A 229 18.90 -15.70 0.68
C CYS A 229 18.06 -16.76 1.37
N CYS A 230 18.38 -17.05 2.62
CA CYS A 230 17.60 -17.94 3.47
C CYS A 230 16.44 -17.17 4.07
N ALA A 231 15.22 -17.40 3.59
CA ALA A 231 14.04 -16.66 4.03
C ALA A 231 13.11 -17.50 4.90
N PHE A 232 12.83 -16.99 6.09
CA PHE A 232 11.78 -17.46 6.98
C PHE A 232 10.47 -16.72 6.70
N ASN A 233 9.37 -17.47 6.69
CA ASN A 233 8.01 -16.93 6.55
C ASN A 233 7.75 -16.10 5.28
N TYR A 234 8.56 -16.26 4.22
CA TYR A 234 8.33 -15.61 2.93
C TYR A 234 7.41 -16.46 2.06
N VAL A 235 6.17 -16.01 1.86
CA VAL A 235 5.08 -16.82 1.27
C VAL A 235 4.65 -16.40 -0.14
N LEU A 236 5.26 -15.35 -0.69
CA LEU A 236 4.95 -14.89 -2.04
C LEU A 236 5.49 -15.88 -3.10
N ASP A 237 4.67 -16.22 -4.09
CA ASP A 237 5.10 -16.99 -5.26
C ASP A 237 5.93 -16.15 -6.23
N MET A 238 7.22 -16.46 -6.34
CA MET A 238 8.16 -15.76 -7.22
C MET A 238 7.86 -15.91 -8.71
N ASN A 239 7.18 -16.99 -9.12
CA ASN A 239 6.76 -17.21 -10.51
C ASN A 239 5.46 -16.46 -10.84
N SER A 240 4.81 -15.91 -9.82
CA SER A 240 3.61 -15.11 -9.95
C SER A 240 3.79 -13.70 -9.41
N ALA A 241 4.96 -13.26 -8.94
CA ALA A 241 5.03 -12.02 -8.15
C ALA A 241 4.95 -10.73 -8.99
N ASP A 242 5.02 -10.82 -10.32
CA ASP A 242 4.61 -9.77 -11.26
C ASP A 242 3.07 -9.67 -11.40
N ARG A 243 2.36 -10.78 -11.20
CA ARG A 243 0.89 -10.90 -11.15
C ARG A 243 0.45 -11.83 -10.01
N PRO A 244 0.60 -11.40 -8.74
CA PRO A 244 0.48 -12.31 -7.61
C PRO A 244 -0.90 -12.94 -7.60
N SER A 245 -0.96 -14.29 -7.59
CA SER A 245 -2.24 -15.02 -7.65
C SER A 245 -2.56 -15.81 -6.39
N LYS A 246 -1.54 -16.37 -5.73
CA LYS A 246 -1.66 -17.13 -4.49
C LYS A 246 -0.40 -16.99 -3.64
N THR A 247 -0.56 -17.21 -2.34
CA THR A 247 0.57 -17.47 -1.43
C THR A 247 0.91 -18.96 -1.47
N ILE A 248 2.20 -19.30 -1.37
CA ILE A 248 2.67 -20.69 -1.39
C ILE A 248 2.30 -21.39 -0.08
N ALA A 249 2.28 -20.64 1.03
CA ALA A 249 2.03 -21.15 2.36
C ALA A 249 1.23 -20.13 3.19
N PRO A 250 0.53 -20.55 4.25
CA PRO A 250 -0.05 -19.62 5.20
C PRO A 250 1.03 -18.85 5.96
N VAL A 251 0.76 -17.59 6.27
CA VAL A 251 1.67 -16.74 7.03
C VAL A 251 1.72 -17.20 8.48
N LYS A 252 2.93 -17.41 9.01
CA LYS A 252 3.15 -17.74 10.41
C LYS A 252 2.86 -16.53 11.29
N ARG A 253 2.27 -16.77 12.46
CA ARG A 253 1.94 -15.76 13.47
C ARG A 253 2.48 -16.16 14.82
N GLN A 254 2.69 -15.15 15.66
CA GLN A 254 3.11 -15.36 17.04
C GLN A 254 1.90 -15.30 17.98
N LYS A 255 1.87 -16.12 19.03
CA LYS A 255 0.82 -16.08 20.06
C LYS A 255 1.22 -15.27 21.29
N VAL A 256 2.50 -15.36 21.67
CA VAL A 256 3.03 -14.80 22.93
C VAL A 256 4.17 -13.81 22.62
N PRO A 257 4.18 -12.61 23.20
CA PRO A 257 5.33 -11.72 23.12
C PRO A 257 6.47 -12.22 24.01
N GLY A 258 7.70 -12.12 23.53
CA GLY A 258 8.87 -12.43 24.35
C GLY A 258 10.12 -12.64 23.50
N PRO A 259 11.32 -12.39 24.05
CA PRO A 259 12.58 -12.63 23.35
C PRO A 259 12.82 -14.12 23.07
N HIS A 260 12.29 -15.01 23.91
CA HIS A 260 12.43 -16.47 23.76
C HIS A 260 11.36 -17.08 22.86
N ASP A 261 10.22 -16.43 22.71
CA ASP A 261 9.13 -16.93 21.87
C ASP A 261 9.33 -16.55 20.40
N GLY A 262 10.15 -15.54 20.09
CA GLY A 262 10.40 -15.08 18.72
C GLY A 262 11.15 -16.07 17.80
N LEU A 263 11.69 -15.52 16.72
CA LEU A 263 12.62 -16.23 15.84
C LEU A 263 14.04 -16.05 16.41
N LEU A 264 14.71 -17.15 16.72
CA LEU A 264 16.12 -17.18 17.09
C LEU A 264 16.88 -18.03 16.08
N VAL A 265 17.99 -17.50 15.58
CA VAL A 265 18.83 -18.17 14.60
C VAL A 265 20.28 -18.01 15.02
N ILE A 266 21.01 -19.12 15.05
CA ILE A 266 22.47 -19.15 15.11
C ILE A 266 22.96 -19.49 13.71
N ALA A 267 23.74 -18.60 13.13
CA ALA A 267 24.24 -18.74 11.77
C ALA A 267 25.76 -18.53 11.72
N ASP A 268 26.42 -19.28 10.85
CA ASP A 268 27.85 -19.20 10.57
C ASP A 268 28.07 -18.57 9.19
N PRO A 269 28.78 -17.43 9.10
CA PRO A 269 29.07 -16.79 7.82
C PRO A 269 30.08 -17.54 6.94
N MET A 270 30.81 -18.53 7.47
CA MET A 270 31.78 -19.36 6.73
C MET A 270 32.80 -18.55 5.90
N PRO A 271 33.64 -17.71 6.53
CA PRO A 271 34.52 -16.78 5.81
C PRO A 271 35.58 -17.46 4.93
N GLU A 272 35.90 -18.75 5.17
CA GLU A 272 36.83 -19.51 4.33
C GLU A 272 36.23 -19.88 2.95
N ASP A 273 34.91 -19.77 2.81
CA ASP A 273 34.15 -20.12 1.61
C ASP A 273 33.88 -18.90 0.69
N ASP A 274 34.56 -17.79 0.95
CA ASP A 274 34.28 -16.51 0.31
C ASP A 274 34.94 -16.33 -1.06
N VAL A 275 34.13 -15.98 -2.06
CA VAL A 275 34.60 -15.70 -3.43
C VAL A 275 34.13 -14.33 -3.93
N TYR A 276 32.85 -14.02 -3.76
CA TYR A 276 32.28 -12.76 -4.27
C TYR A 276 31.58 -12.01 -3.14
N GLN A 277 32.27 -11.02 -2.61
CA GLN A 277 31.77 -10.12 -1.58
C GLN A 277 31.61 -8.70 -2.14
N LYS A 278 30.42 -8.11 -1.97
CA LYS A 278 30.19 -6.69 -2.32
C LYS A 278 31.03 -5.75 -1.47
N ALA A 279 31.21 -6.08 -0.19
CA ALA A 279 32.01 -5.35 0.77
C ALA A 279 32.83 -6.38 1.56
N LYS A 280 34.10 -6.05 1.88
CA LYS A 280 34.97 -6.87 2.74
C LYS A 280 34.45 -6.89 4.18
N ARG A 281 33.37 -7.63 4.41
CA ARG A 281 32.66 -7.76 5.69
C ARG A 281 32.13 -9.18 5.80
N ASN A 282 32.30 -9.76 6.98
CA ASN A 282 31.76 -11.08 7.30
C ASN A 282 30.43 -10.91 8.05
N GLY A 283 29.54 -11.88 7.90
CA GLY A 283 28.23 -11.89 8.56
C GLY A 283 27.07 -11.92 7.58
N PHE A 284 25.93 -11.39 8.01
CA PHE A 284 24.68 -11.47 7.25
C PHE A 284 24.03 -10.11 7.10
N GLN A 285 23.41 -9.91 5.94
CA GLN A 285 22.42 -8.88 5.73
C GLN A 285 21.05 -9.47 6.05
N VAL A 286 20.37 -8.87 7.02
CA VAL A 286 19.05 -9.30 7.51
C VAL A 286 18.00 -8.37 6.94
N LEU A 287 17.08 -8.92 6.15
CA LEU A 287 15.91 -8.22 5.61
C LEU A 287 14.68 -8.60 6.42
N ILE A 288 13.92 -7.60 6.91
CA ILE A 288 12.64 -7.80 7.60
C ILE A 288 11.54 -7.08 6.80
N TYR A 289 10.52 -7.80 6.37
CA TYR A 289 9.51 -7.28 5.43
C TYR A 289 8.17 -8.02 5.53
N ASP A 290 7.12 -7.51 4.86
CA ASP A 290 5.81 -8.19 4.80
C ASP A 290 5.93 -9.53 4.04
N PRO A 291 5.44 -10.64 4.60
CA PRO A 291 5.63 -11.98 4.04
C PRO A 291 4.99 -12.21 2.67
N ARG A 292 4.07 -11.35 2.25
CA ARG A 292 3.39 -11.40 0.94
C ARG A 292 3.98 -10.44 -0.09
N GLN A 293 5.07 -9.74 0.24
CA GLN A 293 5.67 -8.73 -0.62
C GLN A 293 7.11 -9.11 -0.97
N PHE A 294 7.56 -8.73 -2.17
CA PHE A 294 8.96 -8.85 -2.52
C PHE A 294 9.78 -7.82 -1.71
N PRO A 295 10.92 -8.22 -1.11
CA PRO A 295 11.73 -7.35 -0.27
C PRO A 295 12.54 -6.36 -1.10
N GLU A 296 11.86 -5.35 -1.61
CA GLU A 296 12.48 -4.22 -2.31
C GLU A 296 12.99 -3.18 -1.30
N MET A 297 14.30 -2.90 -1.34
CA MET A 297 14.96 -2.04 -0.35
C MET A 297 14.68 -0.55 -0.58
N SER A 298 14.55 -0.11 -1.83
CA SER A 298 14.36 1.32 -2.13
C SER A 298 12.97 1.84 -1.79
N GLY A 299 11.98 0.96 -1.61
CA GLY A 299 10.60 1.34 -1.27
C GLY A 299 10.38 1.65 0.22
N GLY A 300 11.41 1.53 1.07
CA GLY A 300 11.33 1.81 2.51
C GLY A 300 10.49 0.83 3.34
N LYS A 301 9.85 -0.17 2.71
CA LYS A 301 8.99 -1.16 3.38
C LYS A 301 9.75 -2.40 3.86
N ALA A 302 10.93 -2.66 3.30
CA ALA A 302 11.84 -3.68 3.80
C ALA A 302 12.87 -3.01 4.71
N GLN A 303 12.96 -3.46 5.96
CA GLN A 303 14.01 -3.03 6.87
C GLN A 303 15.27 -3.84 6.61
N TYR A 304 16.41 -3.15 6.61
CA TYR A 304 17.72 -3.75 6.41
C TYR A 304 18.56 -3.61 7.68
N ARG A 305 19.17 -4.71 8.12
CA ARG A 305 20.11 -4.77 9.25
C ARG A 305 21.34 -5.59 8.87
N ILE A 306 22.43 -5.35 9.56
CA ILE A 306 23.67 -6.12 9.41
C ILE A 306 23.87 -6.88 10.73
N ALA A 307 24.03 -8.19 10.62
CA ALA A 307 24.41 -9.05 11.74
C ALA A 307 25.89 -9.43 11.57
N GLN A 308 26.72 -9.02 12.54
CA GLN A 308 28.15 -9.34 12.54
C GLN A 308 28.40 -10.68 13.25
N PRO A 309 29.49 -11.39 12.93
CA PRO A 309 29.87 -12.59 13.67
C PRO A 309 30.22 -12.28 15.13
N ASN A 310 30.22 -13.32 15.97
CA ASN A 310 30.66 -13.28 17.38
C ASN A 310 29.85 -12.34 18.30
N GLN A 311 28.60 -12.03 17.93
CA GLN A 311 27.69 -11.26 18.77
C GLN A 311 26.26 -11.78 18.69
N VAL A 312 25.42 -11.37 19.63
CA VAL A 312 23.99 -11.66 19.64
C VAL A 312 23.22 -10.37 19.38
N ASP A 313 22.61 -10.28 18.21
CA ASP A 313 21.80 -9.12 17.82
C ASP A 313 20.32 -9.38 18.15
N VAL A 314 19.76 -8.61 19.09
CA VAL A 314 18.35 -8.71 19.49
C VAL A 314 17.53 -7.62 18.81
N LEU A 315 16.64 -8.02 17.91
CA LEU A 315 15.79 -7.10 17.14
C LEU A 315 14.36 -7.08 17.69
N GLN A 316 13.98 -5.97 18.34
CA GLN A 316 12.58 -5.75 18.74
C GLN A 316 11.73 -5.32 17.53
N ILE A 317 10.74 -6.14 17.18
CA ILE A 317 9.82 -5.86 16.08
C ILE A 317 8.54 -5.23 16.64
N LYS A 318 8.22 -4.01 16.19
CA LYS A 318 6.94 -3.33 16.47
C LYS A 318 6.09 -3.36 15.22
N SER A 319 4.82 -3.75 15.35
CA SER A 319 3.88 -3.84 14.23
C SER A 319 2.72 -2.87 14.44
N ILE A 320 2.32 -2.18 13.37
CA ILE A 320 1.15 -1.31 13.34
C ILE A 320 0.26 -1.83 12.22
N LYS A 321 -0.94 -2.29 12.57
CA LYS A 321 -1.94 -2.76 11.61
C LYS A 321 -2.85 -1.59 11.25
N GLN A 322 -2.83 -1.19 9.98
CA GLN A 322 -3.70 -0.16 9.44
C GLN A 322 -4.64 -0.80 8.42
N TYR A 323 -5.93 -0.53 8.54
CA TYR A 323 -6.93 -0.94 7.58
C TYR A 323 -7.88 0.23 7.33
N ALA A 324 -8.47 0.26 6.15
CA ALA A 324 -9.47 1.26 5.82
C ALA A 324 -10.85 0.78 6.28
N ALA A 325 -11.63 1.67 6.87
CA ALA A 325 -13.03 1.38 7.18
C ALA A 325 -13.81 1.06 5.88
N PRO A 326 -14.84 0.20 5.93
CA PRO A 326 -15.60 -0.20 4.74
C PRO A 326 -16.11 0.99 3.92
N GLU A 327 -16.50 2.07 4.58
CA GLU A 327 -17.04 3.30 3.99
C GLU A 327 -16.04 4.00 3.07
N VAL A 328 -14.73 3.83 3.33
CA VAL A 328 -13.66 4.42 2.51
C VAL A 328 -13.68 3.86 1.08
N HIS A 329 -14.22 2.65 0.87
CA HIS A 329 -14.34 2.06 -0.46
C HIS A 329 -15.32 2.80 -1.37
N ASN A 330 -16.26 3.56 -0.80
CA ASN A 330 -17.24 4.33 -1.56
C ASN A 330 -16.63 5.61 -2.16
N TYR A 331 -15.47 6.06 -1.69
CA TYR A 331 -14.82 7.24 -2.23
C TYR A 331 -14.02 6.94 -3.50
N PRO A 332 -14.12 7.81 -4.53
CA PRO A 332 -13.34 7.64 -5.75
C PRO A 332 -11.84 7.79 -5.49
N ARG A 333 -11.03 7.16 -6.33
CA ARG A 333 -9.56 7.14 -6.23
C ARG A 333 -8.94 8.53 -6.15
N SER A 334 -9.50 9.49 -6.89
CA SER A 334 -9.05 10.90 -6.91
C SER A 334 -9.15 11.58 -5.55
N THR A 335 -10.22 11.28 -4.79
CA THR A 335 -10.45 11.86 -3.46
C THR A 335 -9.57 11.21 -2.40
N ARG A 336 -9.51 9.87 -2.38
CA ARG A 336 -8.75 9.13 -1.34
C ARG A 336 -7.25 9.01 -1.59
N LYS A 337 -6.79 9.24 -2.84
CA LYS A 337 -5.37 9.23 -3.24
C LYS A 337 -4.61 7.94 -2.87
N CYS A 338 -5.32 6.85 -2.63
CA CYS A 338 -4.76 5.54 -2.29
C CYS A 338 -5.45 4.44 -3.12
N LEU A 339 -4.87 3.24 -3.13
CA LEU A 339 -5.38 2.09 -3.88
C LEU A 339 -5.56 0.89 -2.97
N PHE A 340 -6.67 0.18 -3.12
CA PHE A 340 -6.90 -1.10 -2.45
C PHE A 340 -6.27 -2.26 -3.21
N GLN A 341 -6.08 -3.38 -2.52
CA GLN A 341 -5.40 -4.57 -3.06
C GLN A 341 -6.12 -5.14 -4.31
N ASN A 342 -7.45 -5.06 -4.34
CA ASN A 342 -8.33 -5.61 -5.38
C ASN A 342 -8.59 -4.67 -6.57
N GLU A 343 -8.14 -3.42 -6.52
CA GLU A 343 -8.52 -2.40 -7.51
C GLU A 343 -7.81 -2.51 -8.85
N LEU A 344 -6.63 -3.13 -8.87
CA LEU A 344 -5.80 -3.30 -10.06
C LEU A 344 -5.72 -4.77 -10.47
N LYS A 345 -6.89 -5.43 -10.55
CA LYS A 345 -7.01 -6.85 -10.91
C LYS A 345 -6.25 -7.24 -12.19
N LYS A 346 -6.34 -6.45 -13.26
CA LYS A 346 -5.66 -6.72 -14.54
C LYS A 346 -4.13 -6.76 -14.42
N SER A 347 -3.57 -5.95 -13.52
CA SER A 347 -2.12 -5.77 -13.39
C SER A 347 -1.51 -6.61 -12.26
N PHE A 348 -2.24 -6.84 -11.17
CA PHE A 348 -1.72 -7.44 -9.94
C PHE A 348 -2.63 -8.54 -9.34
N ASN A 349 -3.65 -8.98 -10.08
CA ASN A 349 -4.54 -10.08 -9.71
C ASN A 349 -5.02 -10.07 -8.24
N ASN A 350 -5.50 -8.89 -7.80
CA ASN A 350 -6.02 -8.60 -6.46
C ASN A 350 -5.02 -8.62 -5.30
N MET A 351 -3.73 -8.69 -5.57
CA MET A 351 -2.66 -8.58 -4.57
C MET A 351 -1.79 -7.34 -4.84
N TYR A 352 -2.43 -6.21 -5.15
CA TYR A 352 -1.72 -4.94 -5.27
C TYR A 352 -1.07 -4.57 -3.93
N SER A 353 0.21 -4.20 -4.01
CA SER A 353 0.92 -3.57 -2.92
C SER A 353 1.85 -2.51 -3.50
N TYR A 354 2.22 -1.52 -2.68
CA TYR A 354 3.20 -0.52 -3.06
C TYR A 354 4.52 -1.15 -3.52
N SER A 355 5.00 -2.19 -2.83
CA SER A 355 6.21 -2.92 -3.18
C SER A 355 6.08 -3.62 -4.53
N ALA A 356 4.95 -4.29 -4.81
CA ALA A 356 4.69 -4.90 -6.12
C ALA A 356 4.65 -3.84 -7.25
N CYS A 357 4.12 -2.65 -6.97
CA CYS A 357 4.10 -1.54 -7.92
C CYS A 357 5.51 -1.06 -8.28
N LEU A 358 6.37 -0.86 -7.28
CA LEU A 358 7.76 -0.44 -7.49
C LEU A 358 8.57 -1.49 -8.24
N VAL A 359 8.43 -2.77 -7.85
CA VAL A 359 9.10 -3.89 -8.53
C VAL A 359 8.65 -3.97 -9.99
N LYS A 360 7.34 -3.89 -10.27
CA LYS A 360 6.82 -3.87 -11.64
C LYS A 360 7.37 -2.70 -12.44
N CYS A 361 7.36 -1.49 -11.87
CA CYS A 361 7.91 -0.30 -12.51
C CYS A 361 9.38 -0.49 -12.87
N ARG A 362 10.21 -1.03 -11.96
CA ARG A 362 11.61 -1.32 -12.23
C ARG A 362 11.81 -2.37 -13.31
N ILE A 363 11.04 -3.47 -13.27
CA ILE A 363 11.08 -4.50 -14.30
C ILE A 363 10.75 -3.89 -15.67
N GLU A 364 9.69 -3.09 -15.78
CA GLU A 364 9.30 -2.44 -17.03
C GLU A 364 10.35 -1.44 -17.52
N THR A 365 10.93 -0.64 -16.62
CA THR A 365 12.02 0.30 -16.94
C THR A 365 13.25 -0.45 -17.48
N ILE A 366 13.77 -1.44 -16.76
CA ILE A 366 14.94 -2.21 -17.20
C ILE A 366 14.64 -2.98 -18.49
N LYS A 367 13.44 -3.56 -18.61
CA LYS A 367 13.00 -4.24 -19.84
C LYS A 367 12.93 -3.28 -21.03
N SER A 368 12.49 -2.03 -20.84
CA SER A 368 12.42 -1.05 -21.93
C SER A 368 13.80 -0.56 -22.37
N LEU A 369 14.71 -0.31 -21.42
CA LEU A 369 16.04 0.26 -21.66
C LEU A 369 17.07 -0.80 -22.07
N CYS A 370 17.15 -1.91 -21.32
CA CYS A 370 18.18 -2.95 -21.48
C CYS A 370 17.67 -4.25 -22.13
N LYS A 371 16.36 -4.34 -22.45
CA LYS A 371 15.73 -5.51 -23.10
C LYS A 371 15.90 -6.84 -22.36
N CYS A 372 16.21 -6.80 -21.06
CA CYS A 372 16.38 -7.97 -20.21
C CYS A 372 15.75 -7.76 -18.82
N ILE A 373 15.56 -8.84 -18.06
CA ILE A 373 15.12 -8.79 -16.66
C ILE A 373 16.19 -9.40 -15.75
N PRO A 374 16.64 -8.70 -14.69
CA PRO A 374 17.56 -9.25 -13.71
C PRO A 374 17.02 -10.52 -13.04
N PHE A 375 17.88 -11.52 -12.84
CA PHE A 375 17.48 -12.87 -12.46
C PHE A 375 16.73 -12.96 -11.12
N PHE A 376 16.99 -12.01 -10.21
CA PHE A 376 16.42 -11.99 -8.88
C PHE A 376 15.02 -11.37 -8.82
N TYR A 377 14.62 -10.60 -9.83
CA TYR A 377 13.27 -10.05 -9.87
C TYR A 377 12.23 -11.15 -10.13
N PRO A 378 11.06 -11.08 -9.49
CA PRO A 378 9.97 -11.98 -9.78
C PRO A 378 9.31 -11.59 -11.10
N SER A 379 9.40 -12.46 -12.11
CA SER A 379 8.72 -12.26 -13.39
C SER A 379 8.45 -13.60 -14.06
N LYS A 380 7.32 -13.70 -14.77
CA LYS A 380 7.11 -14.80 -15.71
C LYS A 380 8.05 -14.65 -16.91
N ILE A 381 8.83 -15.69 -17.16
CA ILE A 381 9.69 -15.76 -18.34
C ILE A 381 8.78 -16.04 -19.54
N ASP A 382 8.37 -14.99 -20.23
CA ASP A 382 7.69 -15.09 -21.53
C ASP A 382 8.74 -15.32 -22.65
N ASN A 383 8.35 -15.96 -23.76
CA ASN A 383 9.25 -16.19 -24.92
C ASN A 383 9.92 -14.92 -25.46
N ASN A 384 9.31 -13.74 -25.26
CA ASN A 384 9.85 -12.45 -25.70
C ASN A 384 10.76 -11.75 -24.68
N THR A 385 10.97 -12.32 -23.49
CA THR A 385 11.71 -11.63 -22.42
C THR A 385 12.83 -12.52 -21.88
N LYS A 386 14.09 -12.08 -22.08
CA LYS A 386 15.28 -12.79 -21.65
C LYS A 386 15.76 -12.32 -20.27
N ILE A 387 16.41 -13.22 -19.53
CA ILE A 387 17.10 -12.87 -18.29
C ILE A 387 18.39 -12.12 -18.64
N CYS A 388 18.75 -11.12 -17.83
CA CYS A 388 20.00 -10.37 -18.03
C CYS A 388 21.23 -11.28 -17.86
N THR A 389 22.11 -11.22 -18.85
CA THR A 389 23.42 -11.89 -18.87
C THR A 389 24.54 -10.89 -18.54
N LEU A 390 25.78 -11.38 -18.40
CA LEU A 390 26.97 -10.53 -18.18
C LEU A 390 27.14 -9.42 -19.23
N GLY A 391 26.77 -9.68 -20.49
CA GLY A 391 26.82 -8.67 -21.57
C GLY A 391 25.90 -7.47 -21.33
N HIS A 392 24.87 -7.61 -20.50
CA HIS A 392 23.95 -6.53 -20.17
C HIS A 392 24.45 -5.64 -19.02
N LEU A 393 25.55 -5.99 -18.35
CA LEU A 393 26.07 -5.23 -17.18
C LEU A 393 26.33 -3.77 -17.51
N ARG A 394 26.87 -3.48 -18.70
CA ARG A 394 27.11 -2.09 -19.14
C ARG A 394 25.83 -1.25 -19.16
N CYS A 395 24.71 -1.85 -19.55
CA CYS A 395 23.41 -1.17 -19.56
C CYS A 395 22.84 -1.06 -18.15
N LEU A 396 22.91 -2.14 -17.37
CA LEU A 396 22.40 -2.19 -16.01
C LEU A 396 23.10 -1.18 -15.10
N ASP A 397 24.43 -1.09 -15.15
CA ASP A 397 25.24 -0.14 -14.39
C ASP A 397 24.81 1.31 -14.65
N LYS A 398 24.54 1.65 -15.92
CA LYS A 398 24.11 3.00 -16.34
C LYS A 398 22.73 3.39 -15.81
N PHE A 399 21.81 2.43 -15.67
CA PHE A 399 20.39 2.68 -15.38
C PHE A 399 19.94 2.10 -14.03
N HIS A 400 20.88 1.73 -13.15
CA HIS A 400 20.58 1.22 -11.81
C HIS A 400 20.10 2.30 -10.83
N GLY A 401 20.36 3.58 -11.13
CA GLY A 401 20.06 4.74 -10.28
C GLY A 401 18.58 5.04 -10.09
#